data_AF-A0AA39JC93-F1
#
_entry.id   AF-A0AA39JC93-F1
#
_cell.length_a   1.000
_cell.length_b   1.000
_cell.length_c   1.000
_cell.angle_alpha   90.00
_cell.angle_beta   90.00
_cell.angle_gamma   90.00
#
_symmetry.space_group_name_H-M   'P 1'
#
loop_
_entity.id
_entity.type
_entity.pdbx_description
1 polymer ?
#
loop_
_entity_poly.entity_id
_entity_poly.type
_entity_poly.pdbx_seq_one_letter_code
_entity_poly.pdbx_strand_id
1 'polypeptide(L)'
;ANVILISKFLPWRIHVSTRSVRDMLVALYTALRTKVTKAEMEAVGDRNVMNAFAKWAQGTEEEGRRKGIRRVDFLLENTRFIEIEPTD
;
A
#
# COMPACT_ATOMS: atom_id res chain seq x y z
N ALA A 1 4.04 -9.52 -19.80
CA ALA A 1 3.48 -10.42 -18.78
C ALA A 1 2.48 -9.64 -17.92
N ASN A 2 1.43 -10.28 -17.44
CA ASN A 2 0.48 -9.69 -16.50
C ASN A 2 0.61 -10.39 -15.15
N VAL A 3 0.86 -9.61 -14.10
CA VAL A 3 0.99 -10.09 -12.72
C VAL A 3 -0.09 -9.44 -11.88
N ILE A 4 -0.65 -10.19 -10.94
CA ILE A 4 -1.61 -9.69 -9.96
C ILE A 4 -1.00 -9.92 -8.59
N LEU A 5 -0.78 -8.85 -7.84
CA LEU A 5 -0.46 -8.96 -6.41
C LEU A 5 -1.76 -9.09 -5.63
N ILE A 6 -1.88 -10.20 -4.91
CA ILE A 6 -2.94 -10.47 -3.96
C ILE A 6 -2.27 -10.63 -2.60
N SER A 7 -2.69 -9.85 -1.62
CA SER A 7 -2.18 -9.92 -0.26
C SER A 7 -3.35 -9.91 0.71
N LYS A 8 -3.29 -10.73 1.76
CA LYS A 8 -4.27 -10.68 2.85
C LYS A 8 -4.23 -9.36 3.64
N PHE A 9 -3.17 -8.57 3.46
CA PHE A 9 -2.97 -7.27 4.09
C PHE A 9 -3.36 -6.10 3.16
N LEU A 10 -3.73 -6.39 1.92
CA LEU A 10 -4.26 -5.39 0.99
C LEU A 10 -5.69 -5.78 0.62
N PRO A 11 -6.67 -4.91 0.85
CA PRO A 11 -8.03 -5.14 0.36
C PRO A 11 -8.11 -5.01 -1.18
N TRP A 12 -7.09 -4.41 -1.81
CA TRP A 12 -7.02 -4.24 -3.26
C TRP A 12 -6.15 -5.31 -3.92
N ARG A 13 -6.64 -5.83 -5.05
CA ARG A 13 -5.81 -6.54 -6.02
C ARG A 13 -5.06 -5.54 -6.86
N ILE A 14 -3.74 -5.69 -6.96
CA ILE A 14 -2.91 -4.80 -7.77
C ILE A 14 -2.54 -5.51 -9.06
N HIS A 15 -3.14 -5.06 -10.16
CA HIS A 15 -2.86 -5.55 -11.50
C HIS A 15 -1.66 -4.80 -12.09
N VAL A 16 -0.70 -5.55 -12.62
CA VAL A 16 0.57 -5.03 -13.10
C VAL A 16 0.83 -5.64 -14.48
N SER A 17 0.75 -4.80 -15.52
CA SER A 17 1.12 -5.15 -16.89
C SER A 17 2.54 -4.69 -17.16
N THR A 18 3.42 -5.60 -17.61
CA THR A 18 4.86 -5.32 -17.69
C THR A 18 5.49 -5.95 -18.91
N ARG A 19 6.53 -5.28 -19.42
CA ARG A 19 7.37 -5.78 -20.51
C ARG A 19 8.72 -6.29 -19.98
N SER A 20 9.15 -5.80 -18.82
CA SER A 20 10.35 -6.24 -18.11
C SER A 20 10.12 -6.39 -16.60
N VAL A 21 11.10 -6.97 -15.90
CA VAL A 21 11.13 -7.03 -14.43
C VAL A 21 11.23 -5.62 -13.83
N ARG A 22 12.01 -4.73 -14.45
CA ARG A 22 12.11 -3.33 -14.01
C ARG A 22 10.75 -2.64 -14.05
N ASP A 23 10.00 -2.79 -15.13
CA ASP A 23 8.67 -2.20 -15.27
C ASP A 23 7.70 -2.77 -14.22
N MET A 24 7.85 -4.06 -13.88
CA MET A 24 7.07 -4.70 -12.82
C MET A 24 7.32 -4.06 -11.46
N LEU A 25 8.59 -3.87 -11.10
CA LEU A 25 8.97 -3.27 -9.83
C LEU A 25 8.50 -1.82 -9.73
N VAL A 26 8.65 -1.04 -10.81
CA VAL A 26 8.18 0.35 -10.87
C VAL A 26 6.65 0.43 -10.75
N ALA A 27 5.92 -0.45 -11.45
CA ALA A 27 4.46 -0.50 -11.38
C ALA A 27 3.97 -0.88 -9.97
N LEU A 28 4.58 -1.89 -9.35
CA LEU A 28 4.26 -2.28 -7.97
C LEU A 28 4.56 -1.15 -6.98
N TYR A 29 5.74 -0.54 -7.09
CA TYR A 29 6.14 0.61 -6.26
C TYR A 29 5.14 1.75 -6.35
N THR A 30 4.70 2.08 -7.56
CA THR A 30 3.75 3.16 -7.83
C THR A 30 2.36 2.84 -7.32
N ALA A 31 1.87 1.62 -7.58
CA ALA A 31 0.56 1.18 -7.13
C ALA A 31 0.45 1.12 -5.60
N LEU A 32 1.50 0.68 -4.91
CA LEU A 32 1.53 0.67 -3.45
C LEU A 32 1.60 2.08 -2.85
N ARG A 33 2.27 3.02 -3.50
CA ARG A 33 2.32 4.43 -3.05
C ARG A 33 1.10 5.26 -3.44
N THR A 34 0.16 4.69 -4.18
CA THR A 34 -1.08 5.37 -4.56
C THR A 34 -1.90 5.65 -3.30
N LYS A 35 -2.42 6.88 -3.20
CA LYS A 35 -3.31 7.28 -2.10
C LYS A 35 -4.64 6.55 -2.24
N VAL A 36 -5.17 6.07 -1.12
CA VAL A 36 -6.50 5.48 -1.03
C VAL A 36 -7.52 6.61 -1.07
N THR A 37 -8.47 6.51 -1.97
CA THR A 37 -9.57 7.46 -2.08
C THR A 37 -10.64 7.19 -1.03
N LYS A 38 -11.42 8.22 -0.69
CA LYS A 38 -12.54 8.09 0.25
C LYS A 38 -13.56 7.04 -0.21
N ALA A 39 -13.86 7.00 -1.51
CA ALA A 39 -14.79 6.01 -2.09
C ALA A 39 -14.27 4.57 -1.98
N GLU A 40 -12.98 4.34 -2.26
CA GLU A 40 -12.37 3.02 -2.05
C GLU A 40 -12.42 2.62 -0.58
N MET A 41 -12.23 3.57 0.31
CA MET A 41 -12.26 3.32 1.75
C MET A 41 -13.66 2.94 2.25
N GLU A 42 -14.69 3.65 1.80
CA GLU A 42 -16.09 3.35 2.11
C GLU A 42 -16.54 2.01 1.53
N ALA A 43 -16.09 1.68 0.31
CA ALA A 43 -16.46 0.44 -0.37
C ALA A 43 -15.84 -0.82 0.26
N VAL A 44 -14.65 -0.70 0.84
CA VAL A 44 -13.92 -1.86 1.37
C VAL A 44 -14.52 -2.36 2.69
N GLY A 45 -15.09 -1.48 3.52
CA GLY A 45 -15.79 -1.87 4.78
C GLY A 45 -14.96 -2.69 5.78
N ASP A 46 -13.66 -2.89 5.52
CA ASP A 46 -12.79 -3.78 6.26
C ASP A 46 -12.33 -3.10 7.55
N ARG A 47 -12.50 -3.79 8.69
CA ARG A 47 -12.08 -3.30 10.02
C ARG A 47 -10.59 -2.97 10.07
N ASN A 48 -9.74 -3.71 9.36
CA ASN A 48 -8.31 -3.41 9.30
C ASN A 48 -8.04 -2.10 8.57
N VAL A 49 -8.85 -1.83 7.53
CA VAL A 49 -8.73 -0.59 6.74
C VAL A 49 -9.23 0.61 7.52
N MET A 50 -10.35 0.42 8.22
CA MET A 50 -10.89 1.41 9.15
C MET A 50 -9.94 1.66 10.34
N ASN A 51 -9.25 0.63 10.85
CA ASN A 51 -8.28 0.78 11.94
C ASN A 51 -7.00 1.51 11.50
N ALA A 52 -6.43 1.17 10.32
CA ALA A 52 -5.31 1.92 9.76
C ALA A 52 -5.68 3.39 9.54
N PHE A 53 -6.91 3.66 9.11
CA PHE A 53 -7.43 5.02 9.00
C PHE A 53 -7.69 5.68 10.35
N ALA A 54 -8.21 4.96 11.35
CA ALA A 54 -8.42 5.50 12.69
C ALA A 54 -7.07 5.88 13.33
N LYS A 55 -6.04 5.05 13.16
CA LYS A 55 -4.67 5.35 13.56
C LYS A 55 -4.10 6.57 12.83
N TRP A 56 -4.37 6.72 11.54
CA TRP A 56 -4.04 7.95 10.80
C TRP A 56 -4.81 9.18 11.30
N ALA A 57 -6.10 9.03 11.63
CA ALA A 57 -6.93 10.11 12.13
C ALA A 57 -6.55 10.54 13.56
N GLN A 58 -5.95 9.63 14.34
CA GLN A 58 -5.44 9.88 15.69
C GLN A 58 -3.95 10.27 15.73
N GLY A 59 -3.19 9.95 14.68
CA GLY A 59 -1.74 10.16 14.58
C GLY A 59 -1.39 11.60 14.17
N THR A 60 -1.04 12.38 15.19
CA THR A 60 -0.03 13.46 15.25
C THR A 60 0.54 13.96 13.91
N GLU A 61 0.35 15.27 13.68
CA GLU A 61 0.84 16.10 12.57
C GLU A 61 -0.13 16.31 11.39
N GLU A 62 -0.46 17.58 11.21
CA GLU A 62 -1.20 18.20 10.10
C GLU A 62 -0.66 17.80 8.70
N GLU A 63 0.58 17.33 8.67
CA GLU A 63 1.27 16.77 7.50
C GLU A 63 0.80 15.37 7.11
N GLY A 64 0.47 14.51 8.07
CA GLY A 64 -0.17 13.22 7.84
C GLY A 64 -1.55 13.39 7.20
N ARG A 65 -2.29 14.42 7.65
CA ARG A 65 -3.59 14.80 7.08
C ARG A 65 -3.51 15.27 5.64
N ARG A 66 -2.44 16.00 5.26
CA ARG A 66 -2.16 16.44 3.89
C ARG A 66 -1.66 15.32 2.98
N LYS A 67 -0.86 14.39 3.51
CA LYS A 67 -0.26 13.29 2.73
C LYS A 67 -1.28 12.19 2.41
N GLY A 68 -2.28 11.95 3.27
CA GLY A 68 -3.31 10.93 3.05
C GLY A 68 -2.76 9.50 3.14
N ILE A 69 -3.66 8.51 3.25
CA ILE A 69 -3.30 7.10 3.42
C ILE A 69 -2.92 6.50 2.08
N ARG A 70 -1.82 5.75 2.02
CA ARG A 70 -1.39 5.00 0.82
C ARG A 70 -1.60 3.52 1.02
N ARG A 71 -1.72 2.78 -0.09
CA ARG A 71 -1.91 1.32 -0.07
C ARG A 71 -0.75 0.58 0.64
N VAL A 72 0.47 1.12 0.59
CA VAL A 72 1.64 0.58 1.28
C VAL A 72 1.53 0.65 2.80
N ASP A 73 0.77 1.60 3.34
CA ASP A 73 0.65 1.78 4.79
C ASP A 73 -0.08 0.59 5.44
N PHE A 74 -0.95 -0.10 4.69
CA PHE A 74 -1.60 -1.34 5.13
C PHE A 74 -0.64 -2.54 5.17
N LEU A 75 0.46 -2.49 4.42
CA LEU A 75 1.51 -3.50 4.51
C LEU A 75 2.41 -3.25 5.73
N LEU A 76 2.72 -2.00 6.05
CA LEU A 76 3.73 -1.62 7.05
C LEU A 76 3.39 -2.08 8.47
N GLU A 77 2.11 -2.17 8.84
CA GLU A 77 1.73 -2.70 10.17
C GLU A 77 1.98 -4.21 10.33
N ASN A 78 2.15 -4.93 9.21
CA ASN A 78 2.26 -6.40 9.19
C ASN A 78 3.51 -6.91 8.45
N THR A 79 4.33 -6.02 7.89
CA THR A 79 5.46 -6.36 7.02
C THR A 79 6.69 -5.60 7.47
N ARG A 80 7.74 -6.32 7.87
CA ARG A 80 9.06 -5.73 8.11
C ARG A 80 9.86 -5.76 6.82
N PHE A 81 10.28 -4.60 6.35
CA PHE A 81 11.29 -4.52 5.30
C PHE A 81 12.65 -4.71 5.95
N ILE A 82 13.28 -5.86 5.68
CA ILE A 82 14.65 -6.13 6.09
C ILE A 82 15.53 -5.66 4.95
N GLU A 83 16.39 -4.69 5.23
CA GLU A 83 17.46 -4.31 4.31
C GLU A 83 18.39 -5.51 4.16
N ILE A 84 18.53 -6.00 2.93
CA ILE A 84 19.47 -7.07 2.62
C ILE A 84 20.75 -6.35 2.21
N GLU A 85 21.69 -6.24 3.15
CA GLU A 85 23.07 -5.86 2.85
C GLU A 85 23.59 -6.80 1.76
N PRO A 86 24.20 -6.28 0.68
CA PRO A 86 24.80 -7.12 -0.33
C PRO A 86 25.82 -8.04 0.35
N THR A 87 25.63 -9.35 0.20
CA THR A 87 26.64 -10.33 0.62
C THR A 87 27.69 -10.34 -0.48
N ASP A 88 28.86 -9.77 -0.19
CA ASP A 88 30.06 -9.85 -1.04
C ASP A 88 30.48 -11.31 -1.30
#